data_AF-A0A2G5CUX9-F1
#
_entry.id   AF-A0A2G5CUX9-F1
#
_cell.length_a   1.000
_cell.length_b   1.000
_cell.length_c   1.000
_cell.angle_alpha   90.00
_cell.angle_beta   90.00
_cell.angle_gamma   90.00
#
_symmetry.space_group_name_H-M   'P 1'
#
loop_
_entity.id
_entity.type
_entity.pdbx_description
1 polymer ?
#
loop_
_entity_poly.entity_id
_entity_poly.type
_entity_poly.pdbx_seq_one_letter_code
_entity_poly.pdbx_strand_id
1 'polypeptide(L)'
;MSFAANYLKRIYVKRTPEANKTIHVLSSAFKAEFSWHNMRTLQECREACGGQGLKTENRVGHLKSEHDVQSTFEGDNNVLMQQVSKAIIAEYVAAQRRKKPFKGLGLEHMNDPSPVIPPHLTSTILRSNQFQTAIFCLRERDLLIRFAAEVSQHQTRGESKEYAFILSYQLAEDLARAFTEKAILQTVIETEMTLSDGPLKMGCLNISLIK
;
A
#
# COMPACT_ATOMS: atom_id res chain seq x y z
N MET A 1 -5.73 9.56 1.41
CA MET A 1 -4.28 9.72 1.64
C MET A 1 -3.96 10.45 2.95
N SER A 2 -4.71 11.50 3.32
CA SER A 2 -4.47 12.24 4.58
C SER A 2 -4.49 11.38 5.86
N PHE A 3 -5.38 10.38 5.94
CA PHE A 3 -5.41 9.44 7.08
C PHE A 3 -4.10 8.68 7.24
N ALA A 4 -3.58 8.09 6.16
CA ALA A 4 -2.32 7.37 6.15
C ALA A 4 -1.11 8.29 6.43
N ALA A 5 -1.08 9.51 5.87
CA ALA A 5 -0.05 10.49 6.17
C ALA A 5 -0.07 10.90 7.66
N ASN A 6 -1.25 11.12 8.24
CA ASN A 6 -1.39 11.44 9.65
C ASN A 6 -1.04 10.26 10.57
N TYR A 7 -1.39 9.04 10.16
CA TYR A 7 -0.94 7.83 10.84
C TYR A 7 0.59 7.75 10.89
N LEU A 8 1.26 7.95 9.75
CA LEU A 8 2.73 7.94 9.67
C LEU A 8 3.34 9.01 10.60
N LYS A 9 2.79 10.23 10.63
CA LYS A 9 3.21 11.30 11.57
C LYS A 9 3.07 10.86 13.03
N ARG A 10 1.95 10.24 13.41
CA ARG A 10 1.72 9.77 14.78
C ARG A 10 2.74 8.73 15.22
N ILE A 11 3.00 7.72 14.38
CA ILE A 11 3.99 6.68 14.70
C ILE A 11 5.42 7.23 14.69
N TYR A 12 5.72 8.23 13.85
CA TYR A 12 7.02 8.89 13.82
C TYR A 12 7.30 9.71 15.09
N VAL A 13 6.32 10.45 15.57
CA VAL A 13 6.44 11.25 16.81
C VAL A 13 6.64 10.32 18.02
N LYS A 14 5.94 9.19 18.06
CA LYS A 14 6.03 8.20 19.15
C LYS A 14 7.03 7.07 18.86
N ARG A 15 7.97 7.28 17.94
CA ARG A 15 8.83 6.20 17.44
C ARG A 15 9.73 5.64 18.53
N THR A 16 9.86 4.31 18.54
CA THR A 16 10.91 3.59 19.26
C THR A 16 11.94 3.06 18.25
N PRO A 17 13.14 2.64 18.69
CA PRO A 17 14.12 2.04 17.79
C PRO A 17 13.56 0.85 16.98
N GLU A 18 12.68 0.06 17.57
CA GLU A 18 12.04 -1.10 16.93
C GLU A 18 11.04 -0.68 15.83
N ALA A 19 10.43 0.50 15.97
CA ALA A 19 9.47 1.04 15.01
C ALA A 19 10.13 1.64 13.76
N ASN A 20 11.43 1.98 13.80
CA ASN A 20 12.13 2.66 12.72
C ASN A 20 12.06 1.92 11.39
N LYS A 21 12.19 0.59 11.40
CA LYS A 21 12.05 -0.23 10.19
C LYS A 21 10.64 -0.09 9.58
N THR A 22 9.61 -0.21 10.41
CA THR A 22 8.21 -0.08 9.97
C THR A 22 7.91 1.30 9.44
N ILE A 23 8.39 2.35 10.13
CA ILE A 23 8.26 3.74 9.68
C ILE A 23 8.92 3.94 8.32
N HIS A 24 10.14 3.44 8.13
CA HIS A 24 10.85 3.53 6.86
C HIS A 24 10.07 2.86 5.73
N VAL A 25 9.66 1.60 5.91
CA VAL A 25 8.91 0.84 4.88
C VAL A 25 7.59 1.54 4.54
N LEU A 26 6.82 1.98 5.54
CA LEU A 26 5.57 2.69 5.31
C LEU A 26 5.79 4.06 4.65
N SER A 27 6.85 4.79 5.02
CA SER A 27 7.17 6.06 4.39
C SER A 27 7.52 5.90 2.91
N SER A 28 8.31 4.88 2.56
CA SER A 28 8.66 4.56 1.17
C SER A 28 7.42 4.19 0.36
N ALA A 29 6.58 3.30 0.91
CA ALA A 29 5.31 2.88 0.32
C ALA A 29 4.38 4.08 0.07
N PHE A 30 4.13 4.89 1.10
CA PHE A 30 3.20 6.02 1.01
C PHE A 30 3.72 7.12 0.10
N LYS A 31 5.01 7.44 0.12
CA LYS A 31 5.60 8.43 -0.80
C LYS A 31 5.36 8.03 -2.25
N ALA A 32 5.69 6.78 -2.60
CA ALA A 32 5.56 6.31 -3.97
C ALA A 32 4.09 6.24 -4.42
N GLU A 33 3.20 5.65 -3.63
CA GLU A 33 1.79 5.55 -4.00
C GLU A 33 1.10 6.92 -4.05
N PHE A 34 1.39 7.81 -3.09
CA PHE A 34 0.72 9.11 -3.05
C PHE A 34 1.15 10.02 -4.21
N SER A 35 2.43 10.01 -4.58
CA SER A 35 2.90 10.81 -5.71
C SER A 35 2.36 10.28 -7.04
N TRP A 36 2.33 8.97 -7.27
CA TRP A 36 1.67 8.40 -8.45
C TRP A 36 0.17 8.68 -8.48
N HIS A 37 -0.52 8.55 -7.34
CA HIS A 37 -1.94 8.86 -7.26
C HIS A 37 -2.21 10.35 -7.51
N ASN A 38 -1.37 11.25 -6.98
CA ASN A 38 -1.47 12.69 -7.23
C ASN A 38 -1.31 13.01 -8.72
N MET A 39 -0.30 12.44 -9.38
CA MET A 39 -0.07 12.66 -10.81
C MET A 39 -1.20 12.14 -11.70
N ARG A 40 -1.77 10.97 -11.37
CA ARG A 40 -2.98 10.47 -12.04
C ARG A 40 -4.16 11.40 -11.81
N THR A 41 -4.40 11.81 -10.57
CA THR A 41 -5.52 12.70 -10.22
C THR A 41 -5.44 14.03 -10.96
N LEU A 42 -4.27 14.68 -10.98
CA LEU A 42 -4.06 15.93 -11.72
C LEU A 42 -4.25 15.74 -13.22
N GLN A 43 -3.88 14.57 -13.76
CA GLN A 43 -4.09 14.24 -15.16
C GLN A 43 -5.58 14.11 -15.50
N GLU A 44 -6.34 13.38 -14.68
CA GLU A 44 -7.79 13.20 -14.81
C GLU A 44 -8.52 14.53 -14.68
N CYS A 45 -8.18 15.34 -13.67
CA CYS A 45 -8.75 16.67 -13.47
C CYS A 45 -8.50 17.58 -14.68
N ARG A 46 -7.30 17.52 -15.28
CA ARG A 46 -6.98 18.29 -16.49
C ARG A 46 -7.86 17.89 -17.66
N GLU A 47 -8.01 16.59 -17.89
CA GLU A 47 -8.79 16.03 -19.00
C GLU A 47 -10.30 16.26 -18.83
N ALA A 48 -10.80 16.18 -17.60
CA ALA A 48 -12.20 16.49 -17.26
C ALA A 48 -12.58 17.94 -17.58
N CYS A 49 -11.62 18.88 -17.58
CA CYS A 49 -11.83 20.27 -17.98
C CYS A 49 -11.75 20.47 -19.52
N GLY A 50 -11.51 19.42 -20.30
CA GLY A 50 -11.30 19.51 -21.76
C GLY A 50 -10.18 20.48 -22.13
N GLY A 51 -10.35 21.22 -23.24
CA GLY A 51 -9.38 22.22 -23.68
C GLY A 51 -9.12 23.34 -22.65
N GLN A 52 -10.07 23.61 -21.76
CA GLN A 52 -9.88 24.59 -20.69
C GLN A 52 -8.84 24.10 -19.66
N GLY A 53 -8.64 22.79 -19.50
CA GLY A 53 -7.61 22.25 -18.59
C GLY A 53 -6.17 22.66 -18.95
N LEU A 54 -5.92 23.09 -20.19
CA LEU A 54 -4.63 23.61 -20.65
C LEU A 54 -4.41 25.09 -20.33
N LYS A 55 -5.48 25.83 -20.03
CA LYS A 55 -5.40 27.25 -19.73
C LYS A 55 -4.68 27.49 -18.41
N THR A 56 -3.73 28.41 -18.41
CA THR A 56 -2.92 28.75 -17.24
C THR A 56 -3.78 29.30 -16.10
N GLU A 57 -4.91 29.94 -16.42
CA GLU A 57 -5.91 30.45 -15.47
C GLU A 57 -6.53 29.34 -14.62
N ASN A 58 -6.65 28.12 -15.16
CA ASN A 58 -7.19 26.96 -14.44
C ASN A 58 -6.14 26.25 -13.57
N ARG A 59 -4.85 26.62 -13.69
CA ARG A 59 -3.71 26.20 -12.85
C ARG A 59 -3.41 24.69 -12.78
N VAL A 60 -4.24 23.81 -13.34
CA VAL A 60 -4.06 22.35 -13.29
C VAL A 60 -2.73 21.94 -13.93
N GLY A 61 -2.38 22.53 -15.07
CA GLY A 61 -1.10 22.30 -15.74
C GLY A 61 0.11 22.68 -14.88
N HIS A 62 0.07 23.84 -14.22
CA HIS A 62 1.13 24.29 -13.31
C HIS A 62 1.26 23.35 -12.10
N LEU A 63 0.14 23.00 -11.44
CA LEU A 63 0.14 22.06 -10.32
C LEU A 63 0.73 20.70 -10.73
N LYS A 64 0.35 20.17 -11.90
CA LYS A 64 0.92 18.93 -12.43
C LYS A 64 2.44 19.04 -12.61
N SER A 65 2.92 20.15 -13.17
CA SER A 65 4.35 20.38 -13.37
C SER A 65 5.12 20.47 -12.05
N GLU A 66 4.56 21.12 -11.02
CA GLU A 66 5.18 21.22 -9.70
C GLU A 66 5.25 19.87 -8.97
N HIS A 67 4.24 19.03 -9.16
CA HIS A 67 4.17 17.72 -8.52
C HIS A 67 4.89 16.59 -9.28
N ASP A 68 5.28 16.81 -10.55
CA ASP A 68 5.94 15.79 -11.37
C ASP A 68 7.25 15.27 -10.74
N VAL A 69 8.04 16.20 -10.19
CA VAL A 69 9.29 15.89 -9.46
C VAL A 69 9.06 14.98 -8.25
N GLN A 70 7.84 14.90 -7.72
CA GLN A 70 7.53 14.09 -6.54
C GLN A 70 7.66 12.59 -6.78
N SER A 71 7.64 12.17 -8.05
CA SER A 71 7.86 10.76 -8.41
C SER A 71 9.33 10.35 -8.33
N THR A 72 10.26 11.32 -8.26
CA THR A 72 11.72 11.07 -8.37
C THR A 72 12.51 11.54 -7.15
N PHE A 73 12.23 12.73 -6.61
CA PHE A 73 12.93 13.22 -5.43
C PHE A 73 12.61 12.37 -4.17
N GLU A 74 13.47 12.41 -3.16
CA GLU A 74 13.33 11.60 -1.93
C GLU A 74 13.24 10.07 -2.16
N GLY A 75 13.74 9.63 -3.32
CA GLY A 75 13.77 8.25 -3.77
C GLY A 75 12.83 8.02 -4.96
N ASP A 76 13.34 7.44 -6.04
CA ASP A 76 12.53 7.05 -7.19
C ASP A 76 11.41 6.09 -6.76
N ASN A 77 10.18 6.32 -7.21
CA ASN A 77 9.03 5.54 -6.76
C ASN A 77 9.16 4.03 -7.01
N ASN A 78 9.75 3.61 -8.13
CA ASN A 78 9.95 2.19 -8.42
C ASN A 78 11.00 1.59 -7.48
N VAL A 79 12.09 2.32 -7.23
CA VAL A 79 13.12 1.91 -6.27
C VAL A 79 12.55 1.83 -4.86
N LEU A 80 11.69 2.77 -4.45
CA LEU A 80 11.01 2.73 -3.15
C LEU A 80 10.08 1.52 -3.05
N MET A 81 9.32 1.19 -4.10
CA MET A 81 8.48 -0.01 -4.13
C MET A 81 9.31 -1.30 -4.06
N GLN A 82 10.48 -1.34 -4.70
CA GLN A 82 11.44 -2.45 -4.54
C GLN A 82 11.98 -2.57 -3.11
N GLN A 83 12.25 -1.44 -2.43
CA GLN A 83 12.67 -1.46 -1.02
C GLN A 83 11.56 -2.02 -0.12
N VAL A 84 10.30 -1.66 -0.39
CA VAL A 84 9.14 -2.17 0.34
C VAL A 84 9.02 -3.69 0.19
N SER A 85 8.99 -4.20 -1.03
CA SER A 85 8.89 -5.64 -1.27
C SER A 85 10.09 -6.42 -0.73
N LYS A 86 11.31 -5.87 -0.83
CA LYS A 86 12.51 -6.45 -0.22
C LYS A 86 12.40 -6.55 1.30
N ALA A 87 11.84 -5.55 1.96
CA ALA A 87 11.63 -5.59 3.41
C ALA A 87 10.59 -6.63 3.82
N ILE A 88 9.50 -6.76 3.05
CA ILE A 88 8.40 -7.70 3.30
C ILE A 88 8.87 -9.15 3.11
N ILE A 89 9.51 -9.47 1.98
CA ILE A 89 10.01 -10.84 1.75
C ILE A 89 11.08 -11.24 2.76
N ALA A 90 11.91 -10.30 3.21
CA ALA A 90 12.91 -10.55 4.24
C ALA A 90 12.28 -10.94 5.58
N GLU A 91 11.22 -10.23 6.02
CA GLU A 91 10.44 -10.64 7.19
C GLU A 91 9.77 -12.00 6.97
N TYR A 92 9.25 -12.22 5.77
CA TYR A 92 8.59 -13.47 5.43
C TYR A 92 9.51 -14.68 5.58
N VAL A 93 10.66 -14.64 4.90
CA VAL A 93 11.68 -15.70 4.96
C VAL A 93 12.24 -15.86 6.37
N ALA A 94 12.43 -14.77 7.11
CA ALA A 94 12.93 -14.83 8.48
C ALA A 94 11.94 -15.53 9.43
N ALA A 95 10.64 -15.23 9.32
CA ALA A 95 9.59 -15.87 10.11
C ALA A 95 9.49 -17.36 9.82
N GLN A 96 9.48 -17.73 8.52
CA GLN A 96 9.46 -19.13 8.07
C GLN A 96 10.67 -19.91 8.61
N ARG A 97 11.88 -19.36 8.46
CA ARG A 97 13.11 -20.02 8.94
C ARG A 97 13.13 -20.19 10.46
N ARG A 98 12.62 -19.22 11.20
CA ARG A 98 12.60 -19.23 12.68
C ARG A 98 11.40 -19.99 13.26
N LYS A 99 10.41 -20.37 12.43
CA LYS A 99 9.11 -20.90 12.86
C LYS A 99 8.46 -20.02 13.94
N LYS A 100 8.58 -18.70 13.77
CA LYS A 100 8.01 -17.70 14.68
C LYS A 100 6.84 -16.99 13.99
N PRO A 101 5.82 -16.56 14.76
CA PRO A 101 4.74 -15.77 14.19
C PRO A 101 5.27 -14.46 13.60
N PHE A 102 4.61 -13.97 12.56
CA PHE A 102 4.87 -12.68 11.94
C PHE A 102 4.57 -11.57 12.94
N LYS A 103 5.49 -10.60 13.02
CA LYS A 103 5.37 -9.42 13.87
C LYS A 103 5.99 -8.22 13.16
N GLY A 104 5.25 -7.13 13.06
CA GLY A 104 5.64 -5.91 12.37
C GLY A 104 5.20 -5.87 10.90
N LEU A 105 5.31 -4.68 10.32
CA LEU A 105 4.89 -4.38 8.95
C LEU A 105 3.41 -4.70 8.65
N GLY A 106 2.55 -4.94 9.64
CA GLY A 106 1.16 -5.32 9.37
C GLY A 106 1.03 -6.72 8.76
N LEU A 107 2.08 -7.56 8.83
CA LEU A 107 2.06 -8.94 8.33
C LEU A 107 1.43 -9.92 9.34
N GLU A 108 0.94 -9.42 10.48
CA GLU A 108 0.34 -10.23 11.55
C GLU A 108 -0.85 -11.07 11.06
N HIS A 109 -1.59 -10.61 10.04
CA HIS A 109 -2.69 -11.38 9.45
C HIS A 109 -2.23 -12.72 8.88
N MET A 110 -0.94 -12.87 8.53
CA MET A 110 -0.37 -14.13 8.03
C MET A 110 -0.32 -15.23 9.11
N ASN A 111 -0.47 -14.87 10.39
CA ASN A 111 -0.56 -15.83 11.48
C ASN A 111 -1.92 -16.53 11.53
N ASP A 112 -2.95 -15.90 10.96
CA ASP A 112 -4.31 -16.40 10.97
C ASP A 112 -4.63 -17.24 9.72
N PRO A 113 -5.62 -18.13 9.79
CA PRO A 113 -6.12 -18.85 8.62
C PRO A 113 -6.45 -17.91 7.46
N SER A 114 -6.36 -18.43 6.23
CA SER A 114 -6.68 -17.63 5.05
C SER A 114 -8.13 -17.16 5.10
N PRO A 115 -8.41 -15.87 4.87
CA PRO A 115 -9.78 -15.40 4.81
C PRO A 115 -10.56 -16.18 3.75
N VAL A 116 -11.77 -16.62 4.10
CA VAL A 116 -12.66 -17.35 3.20
C VAL A 116 -13.65 -16.37 2.59
N ILE A 117 -13.73 -16.36 1.26
CA ILE A 117 -14.65 -15.49 0.54
C ILE A 117 -16.03 -16.15 0.51
N PRO A 118 -17.10 -15.45 0.98
CA PRO A 118 -18.44 -15.99 0.92
C PRO A 118 -18.85 -16.27 -0.54
N PRO A 119 -19.59 -17.37 -0.80
CA PRO A 119 -20.02 -17.72 -2.16
C PRO A 119 -21.04 -16.73 -2.73
N HIS A 120 -21.79 -16.04 -1.87
CA HIS A 120 -22.79 -15.04 -2.26
C HIS A 120 -22.36 -13.65 -1.79
N LEU A 121 -22.03 -12.79 -2.75
CA LEU A 121 -21.61 -11.42 -2.50
C LEU A 121 -22.81 -10.47 -2.65
N THR A 122 -23.19 -9.83 -1.56
CA THR A 122 -24.20 -8.76 -1.56
C THR A 122 -23.53 -7.40 -1.43
N SER A 123 -24.23 -6.33 -1.82
CA SER A 123 -23.72 -4.97 -1.67
C SER A 123 -23.32 -4.65 -0.21
N THR A 124 -24.10 -5.15 0.77
CA THR A 124 -23.80 -5.00 2.20
C THR A 124 -22.50 -5.70 2.58
N ILE A 125 -22.25 -6.92 2.06
CA ILE A 125 -21.01 -7.65 2.33
C ILE A 125 -19.81 -6.91 1.74
N LEU A 126 -19.89 -6.49 0.47
CA LEU A 126 -18.80 -5.78 -0.23
C LEU A 126 -18.39 -4.48 0.46
N ARG A 127 -19.36 -3.80 1.10
CA ARG A 127 -19.15 -2.54 1.83
C ARG A 127 -18.73 -2.73 3.29
N SER A 128 -18.66 -3.97 3.77
CA SER A 128 -18.26 -4.22 5.16
C SER A 128 -16.75 -4.10 5.33
N ASN A 129 -16.32 -3.42 6.40
CA ASN A 129 -14.90 -3.28 6.76
C ASN A 129 -14.23 -4.65 6.94
N GLN A 130 -14.96 -5.65 7.44
CA GLN A 130 -14.48 -7.03 7.60
C GLN A 130 -14.15 -7.66 6.25
N PHE A 131 -15.05 -7.57 5.26
CA PHE A 131 -14.83 -8.14 3.94
C PHE A 131 -13.71 -7.43 3.19
N GLN A 132 -13.68 -6.09 3.22
CA GLN A 132 -12.62 -5.33 2.55
C GLN A 132 -11.25 -5.64 3.16
N THR A 133 -11.14 -5.69 4.48
CA THR A 133 -9.90 -6.10 5.16
C THR A 133 -9.50 -7.53 4.75
N ALA A 134 -10.46 -8.46 4.73
CA ALA A 134 -10.21 -9.85 4.33
C ALA A 134 -9.65 -9.98 2.91
N ILE A 135 -10.24 -9.27 1.93
CA ILE A 135 -9.80 -9.30 0.53
C ILE A 135 -8.39 -8.73 0.36
N PHE A 136 -8.07 -7.61 1.03
CA PHE A 136 -6.75 -7.00 0.94
C PHE A 136 -5.67 -7.87 1.61
N CYS A 137 -5.98 -8.47 2.77
CA CYS A 137 -5.12 -9.46 3.41
C CYS A 137 -4.91 -10.69 2.52
N LEU A 138 -5.97 -11.18 1.87
CA LEU A 138 -5.88 -12.32 0.95
C LEU A 138 -4.98 -12.02 -0.25
N ARG A 139 -5.13 -10.84 -0.87
CA ARG A 139 -4.29 -10.40 -2.00
C ARG A 139 -2.82 -10.27 -1.60
N GLU A 140 -2.52 -9.61 -0.48
CA GLU A 140 -1.13 -9.47 0.00
C GLU A 140 -0.52 -10.84 0.32
N ARG A 141 -1.28 -11.73 0.96
CA ARG A 141 -0.87 -13.10 1.28
C ARG A 141 -0.51 -13.89 0.02
N ASP A 142 -1.40 -13.89 -0.97
CA ASP A 142 -1.20 -14.61 -2.23
C ASP A 142 0.04 -14.11 -2.98
N LEU A 143 0.16 -12.79 -3.14
CA LEU A 143 1.31 -12.18 -3.80
C LEU A 143 2.63 -12.47 -3.07
N LEU A 144 2.63 -12.41 -1.74
CA LEU A 144 3.81 -12.70 -0.93
C LEU A 144 4.26 -14.16 -1.08
N ILE A 145 3.32 -15.10 -1.06
CA ILE A 145 3.61 -16.53 -1.22
C ILE A 145 4.16 -16.79 -2.63
N ARG A 146 3.51 -16.25 -3.68
CA ARG A 146 3.97 -16.40 -5.07
C ARG A 146 5.35 -15.77 -5.28
N PHE A 147 5.57 -14.57 -4.75
CA PHE A 147 6.86 -13.89 -4.85
C PHE A 147 7.98 -14.68 -4.16
N ALA A 148 7.73 -15.19 -2.95
CA ALA A 148 8.71 -16.01 -2.25
C ALA A 148 9.01 -17.33 -2.98
N ALA A 149 7.99 -17.95 -3.59
CA ALA A 149 8.15 -19.17 -4.38
C ALA A 149 8.99 -18.92 -5.65
N GLU A 150 8.74 -17.82 -6.36
CA GLU A 150 9.47 -17.47 -7.58
C GLU A 150 10.94 -17.13 -7.29
N VAL A 151 11.20 -16.32 -6.25
CA VAL A 151 12.57 -16.03 -5.78
C VAL A 151 13.28 -17.34 -5.43
N SER A 152 12.62 -18.23 -4.67
CA SER A 152 13.19 -19.53 -4.34
C SER A 152 13.49 -20.37 -5.59
N GLN A 153 12.61 -20.35 -6.60
CA GLN A 153 12.81 -21.07 -7.84
C GLN A 153 14.07 -20.59 -8.57
N HIS A 154 14.28 -19.28 -8.69
CA HIS A 154 15.50 -18.73 -9.28
C HIS A 154 16.76 -19.12 -8.50
N GLN A 155 16.70 -19.09 -7.16
CA GLN A 155 17.83 -19.53 -6.33
C GLN A 155 18.17 -21.03 -6.52
N THR A 156 17.17 -21.89 -6.70
CA THR A 156 17.43 -23.32 -6.98
C THR A 156 18.11 -23.56 -8.34
N ARG A 157 18.02 -22.59 -9.26
CA ARG A 157 18.73 -22.62 -10.55
C ARG A 157 20.16 -22.07 -10.47
N GLY A 158 20.62 -21.70 -9.29
CA GLY A 158 21.97 -21.19 -9.05
C GLY A 158 22.08 -19.66 -9.02
N GLU A 159 20.99 -18.94 -9.18
CA GLU A 159 21.01 -17.47 -9.14
C GLU A 159 21.27 -16.94 -7.73
N SER A 160 21.99 -15.81 -7.65
CA SER A 160 22.21 -15.12 -6.38
C SER A 160 20.88 -14.60 -5.81
N LYS A 161 20.83 -14.32 -4.51
CA LYS A 161 19.62 -13.77 -3.86
C LYS A 161 19.19 -12.44 -4.48
N GLU A 162 20.18 -11.59 -4.71
CA GLU A 162 19.98 -10.26 -5.26
C GLU A 162 19.47 -10.34 -6.70
N TYR A 163 20.02 -11.26 -7.51
CA TYR A 163 19.61 -11.42 -8.89
C TYR A 163 18.25 -12.13 -9.02
N ALA A 164 17.99 -13.16 -8.20
CA ALA A 164 16.68 -13.80 -8.10
C ALA A 164 15.57 -12.79 -7.75
N PHE A 165 15.84 -11.85 -6.84
CA PHE A 165 14.90 -10.77 -6.53
C PHE A 165 14.61 -9.89 -7.75
N ILE A 166 15.64 -9.52 -8.52
CA ILE A 166 15.50 -8.68 -9.72
C ILE A 166 14.71 -9.41 -10.81
N LEU A 167 14.95 -10.72 -11.01
CA LEU A 167 14.19 -11.52 -11.97
C LEU A 167 12.70 -11.59 -11.63
N SER A 168 12.36 -11.52 -10.34
CA SER A 168 10.99 -11.54 -9.83
C SER A 168 10.36 -10.14 -9.62
N TYR A 169 10.83 -9.11 -10.35
CA TYR A 169 10.43 -7.72 -10.08
C TYR A 169 8.93 -7.45 -10.23
N GLN A 170 8.22 -8.13 -11.12
CA GLN A 170 6.78 -7.90 -11.34
C GLN A 170 5.97 -8.28 -10.10
N LEU A 171 6.21 -9.48 -9.55
CA LEU A 171 5.59 -9.89 -8.29
C LEU A 171 6.06 -9.02 -7.11
N ALA A 172 7.31 -8.55 -7.13
CA ALA A 172 7.81 -7.63 -6.12
C ALA A 172 7.03 -6.30 -6.13
N GLU A 173 6.80 -5.72 -7.31
CA GLU A 173 6.03 -4.48 -7.47
C GLU A 173 4.56 -4.67 -7.06
N ASP A 174 3.92 -5.74 -7.52
CA ASP A 174 2.53 -6.04 -7.17
C ASP A 174 2.33 -6.26 -5.67
N LEU A 175 3.28 -6.97 -5.03
CA LEU A 175 3.29 -7.16 -3.59
C LEU A 175 3.43 -5.82 -2.85
N ALA A 176 4.37 -4.97 -3.26
CA ALA A 176 4.57 -3.66 -2.64
C ALA A 176 3.32 -2.78 -2.74
N ARG A 177 2.64 -2.81 -3.89
CA ARG A 177 1.37 -2.11 -4.10
C ARG A 177 0.26 -2.68 -3.21
N ALA A 178 0.09 -4.00 -3.18
CA ALA A 178 -0.93 -4.65 -2.34
C ALA A 178 -0.72 -4.35 -0.84
N PHE A 179 0.52 -4.40 -0.37
CA PHE A 179 0.91 -3.99 0.98
C PHE A 179 0.52 -2.54 1.27
N THR A 180 0.88 -1.64 0.35
CA THR A 180 0.65 -0.21 0.50
C THR A 180 -0.84 0.12 0.58
N GLU A 181 -1.63 -0.45 -0.32
CA GLU A 181 -3.07 -0.25 -0.38
C GLU A 181 -3.78 -0.83 0.85
N LYS A 182 -3.35 -2.00 1.35
CA LYS A 182 -3.84 -2.58 2.61
C LYS A 182 -3.53 -1.67 3.80
N ALA A 183 -2.29 -1.17 3.90
CA ALA A 183 -1.91 -0.25 4.95
C ALA A 183 -2.73 1.05 4.90
N ILE A 184 -3.00 1.59 3.71
CA ILE A 184 -3.87 2.76 3.55
C ILE A 184 -5.29 2.44 4.03
N LEU A 185 -5.88 1.31 3.61
CA LEU A 185 -7.21 0.88 4.03
C LEU A 185 -7.31 0.76 5.56
N GLN A 186 -6.34 0.12 6.20
CA GLN A 186 -6.28 -0.01 7.66
C GLN A 186 -6.33 1.35 8.35
N THR A 187 -5.58 2.34 7.87
CA THR A 187 -5.61 3.69 8.47
C THR A 187 -6.95 4.40 8.29
N VAL A 188 -7.68 4.12 7.22
CA VAL A 188 -9.03 4.65 6.99
C VAL A 188 -10.00 4.02 7.97
N ILE A 189 -10.03 2.68 8.06
CA ILE A 189 -10.91 1.92 8.95
C ILE A 189 -10.66 2.29 10.41
N GLU A 190 -9.40 2.33 10.85
CA GLU A 190 -9.04 2.74 12.21
C GLU A 190 -9.53 4.15 12.54
N THR A 191 -9.36 5.08 11.59
CA THR A 191 -9.82 6.45 11.81
C THR A 191 -11.35 6.51 11.86
N GLU A 192 -12.05 5.80 10.99
CA GLU A 192 -13.51 5.70 10.98
C GLU A 192 -14.05 5.19 12.32
N MET A 193 -13.43 4.15 12.89
CA MET A 193 -13.80 3.60 14.20
C MET A 193 -13.63 4.60 15.35
N THR A 194 -12.75 5.60 15.21
CA THR A 194 -12.55 6.64 16.23
C THR A 194 -13.49 7.85 16.08
N LEU A 195 -14.24 7.95 14.99
CA LEU A 195 -15.18 9.05 14.77
C LEU A 195 -16.48 8.83 15.55
N SER A 196 -16.91 9.87 16.26
CA SER A 196 -18.25 9.93 16.85
C SER A 196 -19.33 9.90 15.77
N ASP A 197 -20.49 9.37 16.11
CA ASP A 197 -21.61 9.28 15.17
C ASP A 197 -22.08 10.70 14.79
N GLY A 198 -22.15 10.95 13.48
CA GLY A 198 -22.50 12.27 12.95
C GLY A 198 -22.28 12.39 11.44
N PRO A 199 -22.58 13.57 10.86
CA PRO A 199 -22.51 13.82 9.41
C PRO A 199 -21.13 13.55 8.81
N LEU A 200 -20.07 13.80 9.58
CA LEU A 200 -18.68 13.55 9.16
C LEU A 200 -18.38 12.06 9.00
N LYS A 201 -18.94 11.21 9.86
CA LYS A 201 -18.79 9.76 9.76
C LYS A 201 -19.51 9.23 8.52
N MET A 202 -20.73 9.71 8.24
CA MET A 202 -21.48 9.39 7.02
C MET A 202 -20.74 9.86 5.75
N GLY A 203 -20.11 11.03 5.77
CA GLY A 203 -19.28 11.52 4.67
C GLY A 203 -18.03 10.67 4.45
N CYS A 204 -17.35 10.25 5.53
CA CYS A 204 -16.19 9.36 5.45
C CYS A 204 -16.57 8.00 4.89
N LEU A 205 -17.66 7.39 5.39
CA LEU A 205 -18.24 6.14 4.92
C LEU A 205 -18.52 6.17 3.41
N ASN A 206 -19.16 7.23 2.93
CA ASN A 206 -19.47 7.34 1.51
C ASN A 206 -18.20 7.45 0.64
N ILE A 207 -17.15 8.12 1.11
CA ILE A 207 -15.89 8.27 0.37
C ILE A 207 -15.05 6.99 0.42
N SER A 208 -15.00 6.29 1.56
CA SER A 208 -14.27 5.03 1.69
C SER A 208 -14.87 3.90 0.83
N LEU A 209 -16.14 4.01 0.45
CA LEU A 209 -16.87 3.02 -0.34
C LEU A 209 -16.88 3.30 -1.87
N ILE A 210 -16.25 4.39 -2.35
CA ILE A 210 -16.24 4.81 -3.77
C ILE A 210 -15.10 4.17 -4.60
N LYS A 211 -14.37 3.17 -4.07
CA LYS A 211 -13.36 2.44 -4.85
C LYS A 211 -13.75 0.99 -5.08
#